data_AF-A0A956BUN3-F1
#
_entry.id   AF-A0A956BUN3-F1
#
_cell.length_a   1.000
_cell.length_b   1.000
_cell.length_c   1.000
_cell.angle_alpha   90.00
_cell.angle_beta   90.00
_cell.angle_gamma   90.00
#
_symmetry.space_group_name_H-M   'P 1'
#
loop_
_entity.id
_entity.type
_entity.pdbx_description
1 polymer ?
#
loop_
_entity_poly.entity_id
_entity_poly.type
_entity_poly.pdbx_seq_one_letter_code
_entity_poly.pdbx_strand_id
1 'polypeptide(L)' 'MDAVQAANSGHPGTPMALAALGWTVFTKLRKHDPASPEWADRDRFILS' A
#
# COMPACT_ATOMS: atom_id res chain seq x y z
N MET A 1 0.01 10.79 6.81
CA MET A 1 -0.47 11.55 7.97
C MET A 1 -1.45 12.61 7.52
N ASP A 2 -1.02 13.48 6.61
CA ASP A 2 -1.79 14.64 6.13
C ASP A 2 -3.19 14.29 5.62
N ALA A 3 -3.34 13.18 4.89
CA ALA A 3 -4.64 12.74 4.36
C ALA A 3 -5.69 12.46 5.46
N VAL A 4 -5.29 11.85 6.57
CA VAL A 4 -6.19 11.54 7.70
C VAL A 4 -6.55 12.82 8.45
N GLN A 5 -5.58 13.72 8.63
CA GLN A 5 -5.80 15.01 9.29
C GLN A 5 -6.71 15.93 8.47
N ALA A 6 -6.48 16.03 7.16
CA ALA A 6 -7.31 16.81 6.25
C ALA A 6 -8.77 16.33 6.20
N ALA A 7 -8.99 15.01 6.31
CA ALA A 7 -10.32 14.42 6.37
C ALA A 7 -10.97 14.51 7.77
N ASN A 8 -10.22 14.94 8.79
CA ASN A 8 -10.61 14.92 10.20
C ASN A 8 -11.21 13.56 10.66
N SER A 9 -10.75 12.47 10.03
CA SER A 9 -11.30 11.12 10.21
C SER A 9 -10.35 10.07 9.62
N GLY A 10 -10.24 8.91 10.28
CA GLY A 10 -9.45 7.76 9.83
C GLY A 10 -8.46 7.21 10.86
N HIS A 11 -7.64 6.24 10.44
CA HIS A 11 -6.72 5.49 11.31
C HIS A 11 -5.26 5.66 10.84
N PRO A 12 -4.48 6.60 11.41
CA PRO A 12 -3.13 6.88 10.94
C PRO A 12 -2.07 5.92 11.49
N GLY A 13 -2.35 5.24 12.61
CA GLY A 13 -1.38 4.42 13.35
C GLY A 13 -0.86 3.23 12.54
N THR A 14 -1.75 2.37 12.04
CA THR A 14 -1.35 1.18 11.27
C THR A 14 -0.59 1.53 9.99
N PRO A 15 -1.03 2.50 9.15
CA PRO A 15 -0.25 2.94 7.99
C PRO A 15 1.15 3.44 8.34
N MET A 16 1.33 4.17 9.44
CA MET A 16 2.66 4.62 9.87
C MET A 16 3.55 3.45 10.31
N ALA A 17 3.01 2.55 11.16
CA ALA A 17 3.76 1.42 11.70
C ALA A 17 4.23 0.47 10.58
N LEU A 18 3.45 0.31 9.52
CA LEU A 18 3.75 -0.57 8.39
C LEU A 18 4.45 0.13 7.22
N ALA A 19 4.83 1.41 7.33
CA ALA A 19 5.38 2.17 6.20
C ALA A 19 6.62 1.52 5.58
N ALA A 20 7.59 1.09 6.40
CA ALA A 20 8.81 0.44 5.90
C ALA A 20 8.53 -0.94 5.27
N LEU A 21 7.57 -1.70 5.83
CA LEU A 21 7.12 -2.97 5.28
C LEU A 21 6.44 -2.75 3.93
N GLY A 22 5.48 -1.82 3.85
CA GLY A 22 4.78 -1.47 2.62
C GLY A 22 5.75 -1.04 1.52
N TRP A 23 6.71 -0.18 1.84
CA TRP A 23 7.75 0.21 0.89
C TRP A 23 8.52 -1.01 0.37
N THR A 24 8.99 -1.88 1.27
CA THR A 24 9.77 -3.07 0.89
C THR A 24 8.95 -4.01 0.00
N VAL A 25 7.68 -4.27 0.35
CA VAL A 25 6.80 -5.13 -0.45
C VAL A 25 6.60 -4.57 -1.85
N PHE A 26 6.22 -3.31 -1.97
CA PHE A 26 5.85 -2.73 -3.27
C PHE A 26 7.06 -2.36 -4.14
N THR A 27 8.24 -2.10 -3.56
CA THR A 27 9.42 -1.67 -4.35
C THR A 27 10.45 -2.76 -4.61
N LYS A 28 10.51 -3.79 -3.76
CA LYS A 28 11.56 -4.82 -3.85
C LYS A 28 11.05 -6.22 -4.11
N LEU A 29 9.86 -6.56 -3.59
CA LEU A 29 9.41 -7.95 -3.56
C LEU A 29 8.32 -8.25 -4.58
N ARG A 30 7.39 -7.31 -4.80
CA ARG A 30 6.18 -7.59 -5.56
C ARG A 30 6.40 -7.56 -7.07
N LYS A 31 6.00 -8.63 -7.73
CA LYS A 31 5.78 -8.68 -9.18
C LYS A 31 4.44 -8.01 -9.53
N HIS A 32 4.49 -6.75 -9.95
CA HIS A 32 3.32 -6.00 -10.41
C HIS A 32 3.71 -4.92 -11.41
N ASP A 33 2.74 -4.47 -12.20
CA ASP A 33 2.87 -3.31 -13.08
C ASP A 33 1.78 -2.28 -12.73
N PRO A 34 2.15 -1.08 -12.23
CA PRO A 34 1.19 -0.01 -11.97
C PRO A 34 0.43 0.49 -13.21
N ALA A 35 0.98 0.33 -14.42
CA ALA A 35 0.33 0.74 -15.67
C ALA A 35 -0.65 -0.32 -16.22
N SER A 36 -0.55 -1.57 -15.76
CA SER A 36 -1.43 -2.69 -16.15
C SER A 36 -1.98 -3.44 -14.93
N PRO A 37 -2.83 -2.78 -14.12
CA PRO A 37 -3.34 -3.34 -12.86
C PRO A 37 -4.21 -4.60 -13.06
N GLU A 38 -4.74 -4.85 -14.25
CA GLU A 38 -5.52 -6.03 -14.62
C GLU A 38 -4.66 -7.24 -15.03
N TRP A 39 -3.34 -7.11 -15.14
CA TRP A 39 -2.43 -8.20 -15.51
C TRP A 39 -2.68 -9.45 -14.67
N ALA A 40 -3.05 -10.54 -15.35
CA ALA A 40 -3.55 -11.76 -14.71
C ALA A 40 -2.52 -12.44 -13.78
N ASP A 41 -1.23 -12.39 -14.12
CA ASP A 41 -0.14 -13.10 -13.43
C ASP A 41 0.69 -12.19 -12.49
N ARG A 42 0.07 -11.08 -12.04
CA ARG A 42 0.65 -10.21 -11.00
C ARG A 42 0.44 -10.81 -9.61
N ASP A 43 1.35 -10.49 -8.69
CA ASP A 43 1.16 -10.77 -7.27
C ASP A 43 -0.04 -9.97 -6.72
N ARG A 44 -0.83 -10.61 -5.85
CA ARG A 44 -1.99 -9.99 -5.21
C ARG A 44 -1.64 -9.51 -3.81
N PHE A 45 -2.11 -8.32 -3.47
CA PHE A 45 -2.00 -7.77 -2.12
C PHE A 45 -3.38 -7.51 -1.56
N ILE A 46 -3.61 -8.03 -0.36
CA ILE A 46 -4.86 -7.88 0.38
C ILE A 46 -4.48 -7.31 1.75
N LEU A 47 -5.00 -6.12 2.06
CA LEU A 47 -4.98 -5.58 3.41
C LEU A 47 -6.29 -6.05 4.05
N SER A 48 -6.20 -7.09 4.88
CA SER A 48 -7.36 -7.74 5.51
C SER A 48 -8.10 -6.84 6.49
#